data_AF-A0A9E7PPF7-F1
#
_entry.id   AF-A0A9E7PPF7-F1
#
_cell.length_a   1.000
_cell.length_b   1.000
_cell.length_c   1.000
_cell.angle_alpha   90.00
_cell.angle_beta   90.00
_cell.angle_gamma   90.00
#
_symmetry.space_group_name_H-M   'P 1'
#
loop_
_entity.id
_entity.type
_entity.pdbx_description
1 polymer ?
#
loop_
_entity_poly.entity_id
_entity_poly.type
_entity_poly.pdbx_seq_one_letter_code
_entity_poly.pdbx_strand_id
1 'polypeptide(L)'
;MTVITPGLALAVIGAGTAVGMAAVGSGIGVGIAGATGAGVTSVRPDKFGKALVFQAVPQTQGIYGLLVAILILLSTGIIGGTGEEISIASGLAALGAGIAAGVSGLSAIGQGIAASSGIAATAERDEALGRSLVFSVIPETQAIYGLLVAILILAFSGLLSGSPVATTATGLAAVGCGLAVGLAGLSAIGQGIAASGGIAATSERPEIFGKALVFSVIPETQAIYGLLVAILLMTFTGIVTDSPVSDVSLGIAAIGCGLAVGLAAISAIGQGIASAAGIAATAEKDSMFGRGLVFSVIPETQAIYGLLVAILIMAFTGIVTGDITTSIAAGMAAIASGIAVGLAGFSGIGQGIAASSGISATSEKDSMFGKSLVFTVIPETQAIYGLLVAILLMAFTGIITGDVTITAAVGFASLGSGIAVGLAGLSAIGQGMTAASGIASTTARAEAMGRSLIFTVMAETFAIFGLLIAILIMFGIGLFNGG
;
A
#
# COMPACT_ATOMS: atom_id res chain seq x y z
N MET A 1 -4.14 -36.42 21.60
CA MET A 1 -3.23 -35.69 20.69
C MET A 1 -4.13 -34.78 19.87
N THR A 2 -4.05 -33.46 20.05
CA THR A 2 -4.83 -32.51 19.24
C THR A 2 -4.45 -32.74 17.78
N VAL A 3 -5.38 -33.24 16.98
CA VAL A 3 -5.16 -33.41 15.53
C VAL A 3 -5.05 -32.00 14.97
N ILE A 4 -3.90 -31.67 14.35
CA ILE A 4 -3.71 -30.37 13.72
C ILE A 4 -4.63 -30.33 12.49
N THR A 5 -5.76 -29.63 12.61
CA THR A 5 -6.69 -29.43 11.50
C THR A 5 -6.18 -28.30 10.59
N PRO A 6 -6.57 -28.27 9.30
CA PRO A 6 -6.22 -27.18 8.41
C PRO A 6 -6.68 -25.80 8.92
N GLY A 7 -7.84 -25.71 9.58
CA GLY A 7 -8.32 -24.48 10.19
C GLY A 7 -7.43 -23.99 11.33
N LEU A 8 -7.01 -24.90 12.20
CA LEU A 8 -6.05 -24.59 13.27
C LEU A 8 -4.70 -24.14 12.69
N ALA A 9 -4.20 -24.83 11.66
CA ALA A 9 -2.95 -24.48 11.01
C ALA A 9 -2.99 -23.05 10.42
N LEU A 10 -4.08 -22.68 9.73
CA LEU A 10 -4.27 -21.33 9.19
C LEU A 10 -4.30 -20.27 10.31
N ALA A 11 -4.96 -20.55 11.43
CA ALA A 11 -5.00 -19.62 12.54
C ALA A 11 -3.63 -19.42 13.20
N VAL A 12 -2.84 -20.49 13.37
CA VAL A 12 -1.45 -20.40 13.86
C VAL A 12 -0.57 -19.60 12.89
N ILE A 13 -0.72 -19.81 11.58
CA ILE A 13 -0.03 -19.02 10.56
C ILE A 13 -0.46 -17.55 10.66
N GLY A 14 -1.74 -17.27 10.91
CA GLY A 14 -2.26 -15.93 11.17
C GLY A 14 -1.59 -15.27 12.37
N ALA A 15 -1.54 -15.95 13.52
CA ALA A 15 -0.86 -15.46 14.71
C ALA A 15 0.64 -15.21 14.46
N GLY A 16 1.33 -16.15 13.80
CA GLY A 16 2.74 -16.01 13.44
C GLY A 16 3.00 -14.85 12.47
N THR A 17 2.11 -14.64 11.50
CA THR A 17 2.17 -13.52 10.55
C THR A 17 1.97 -12.19 11.27
N ALA A 18 1.02 -12.12 12.21
CA ALA A 18 0.71 -10.92 12.99
C ALA A 18 1.94 -10.43 13.76
N VAL A 19 2.55 -11.31 14.58
CA VAL A 19 3.70 -10.92 15.40
C VAL A 19 4.99 -10.84 14.57
N GLY A 20 5.21 -11.76 13.63
CA GLY A 20 6.45 -11.85 12.86
C GLY A 20 6.68 -10.63 11.98
N MET A 21 5.69 -10.25 11.17
CA MET A 21 5.81 -9.11 10.25
C MET A 21 5.86 -7.78 11.02
N ALA A 22 5.05 -7.62 12.07
CA ALA A 22 5.08 -6.42 12.90
C ALA A 22 6.40 -6.26 13.68
N ALA A 23 6.98 -7.37 14.15
CA ALA A 23 8.29 -7.38 14.79
C ALA A 23 9.42 -7.03 13.81
N VAL A 24 9.34 -7.48 12.55
CA VAL A 24 10.28 -7.06 11.49
C VAL A 24 10.20 -5.55 11.29
N GLY A 25 9.00 -5.00 11.12
CA GLY A 25 8.79 -3.56 10.96
C GLY A 25 9.38 -2.77 12.14
N SER A 26 9.02 -3.17 13.36
CA SER A 26 9.49 -2.51 14.59
C SER A 26 11.00 -2.63 14.76
N GLY A 27 11.57 -3.82 14.53
CA GLY A 27 13.00 -4.05 14.64
C GLY A 27 13.81 -3.19 13.66
N ILE A 28 13.35 -3.07 12.41
CA ILE A 28 13.95 -2.18 11.42
C ILE A 28 13.79 -0.71 11.84
N GLY A 29 12.58 -0.27 12.20
CA GLY A 29 12.31 1.12 12.59
C GLY A 29 13.13 1.57 13.82
N VAL A 30 13.13 0.75 14.86
CA VAL A 30 13.95 0.95 16.08
C VAL A 30 15.44 0.92 15.75
N GLY A 31 15.88 0.06 14.82
CA GLY A 31 17.26 -0.01 14.36
C GLY A 31 17.71 1.26 13.63
N ILE A 32 16.87 1.80 12.74
CA ILE A 32 17.12 3.06 12.01
C ILE A 32 17.29 4.22 13.01
N ALA A 33 16.35 4.37 13.95
CA ALA A 33 16.44 5.41 14.97
C ALA A 33 17.62 5.19 15.93
N GLY A 34 17.88 3.93 16.31
CA GLY A 34 18.97 3.55 17.22
C GLY A 34 20.35 3.82 16.65
N ALA A 35 20.57 3.61 15.35
CA ALA A 35 21.84 3.95 14.69
C ALA A 35 22.15 5.45 14.79
N THR A 36 21.15 6.30 14.54
CA THR A 36 21.28 7.75 14.69
C THR A 36 21.46 8.15 16.15
N GLY A 37 20.72 7.52 17.06
CA GLY A 37 20.87 7.69 18.51
C GLY A 37 22.28 7.39 19.00
N ALA A 38 22.87 6.26 18.58
CA ALA A 38 24.25 5.90 18.92
C ALA A 38 25.27 6.91 18.37
N GLY A 39 25.09 7.36 17.12
CA GLY A 39 25.93 8.40 16.52
C GLY A 39 25.88 9.71 17.31
N VAL A 40 24.68 10.22 17.58
CA VAL A 40 24.48 11.47 18.31
C VAL A 40 25.01 11.39 19.74
N THR A 41 24.70 10.32 20.47
CA THR A 41 25.06 10.18 21.89
C THR A 41 26.55 9.94 22.13
N SER A 42 27.28 9.45 21.12
CA SER A 42 28.75 9.34 21.18
C SER A 42 29.46 10.70 21.29
N VAL A 43 28.85 11.76 20.74
CA VAL A 43 29.39 13.12 20.75
C VAL A 43 28.63 14.02 21.74
N ARG A 44 27.33 13.76 21.94
CA ARG A 44 26.44 14.52 22.84
C ARG A 44 25.70 13.59 23.81
N PRO A 45 26.34 13.11 24.90
CA PRO A 45 25.74 12.17 25.85
C PRO A 45 24.49 12.70 26.55
N ASP A 46 24.38 14.03 26.71
CA ASP A 46 23.21 14.71 27.29
C ASP A 46 21.93 14.52 26.47
N LYS A 47 22.05 14.15 25.19
CA LYS A 47 20.90 13.88 24.29
C LYS A 47 20.36 12.46 24.42
N PHE A 48 20.95 11.60 25.26
CA PHE A 48 20.55 10.20 25.42
C PHE A 48 19.04 10.02 25.67
N GLY A 49 18.47 10.77 26.61
CA GLY A 49 17.05 10.66 26.94
C GLY A 49 16.13 11.00 25.74
N LYS A 50 16.48 12.01 24.96
CA LYS A 50 15.71 12.40 23.76
C LYS A 50 15.86 11.38 22.64
N ALA A 51 17.07 10.87 22.42
CA ALA A 51 17.32 9.81 21.47
C ALA A 51 16.51 8.55 21.80
N LEU A 52 16.42 8.19 23.09
CA LEU A 52 15.63 7.06 23.56
C LEU A 52 14.13 7.26 23.31
N VAL A 53 13.60 8.46 23.50
CA VAL A 53 12.19 8.77 23.21
C VAL A 53 11.88 8.49 21.73
N PHE A 54 12.66 9.04 20.79
CA PHE A 54 12.45 8.78 19.37
C PHE A 54 12.67 7.32 18.98
N GLN A 55 13.65 6.64 19.57
CA GLN A 55 13.88 5.21 19.32
C GLN A 55 12.73 4.33 19.85
N ALA A 56 12.00 4.78 20.86
CA ALA A 56 10.84 4.05 21.39
C ALA A 56 9.59 4.17 20.51
N VAL A 57 9.49 5.22 19.69
CA VAL A 57 8.31 5.52 18.87
C VAL A 57 7.94 4.36 17.92
N PRO A 58 8.87 3.74 17.16
CA PRO A 58 8.55 2.61 16.25
C PRO A 58 8.31 1.25 16.94
N GLN A 59 8.15 1.19 18.27
CA GLN A 59 7.92 -0.07 18.99
C GLN A 59 6.43 -0.48 19.03
N THR A 60 5.51 0.46 18.87
CA THR A 60 4.08 0.22 19.11
C THR A 60 3.48 -0.81 18.15
N GLN A 61 3.97 -0.85 16.90
CA GLN A 61 3.55 -1.81 15.87
C GLN A 61 3.79 -3.25 16.30
N GLY A 62 4.95 -3.53 16.90
CA GLY A 62 5.30 -4.85 17.41
C GLY A 62 4.39 -5.27 18.55
N ILE A 63 3.97 -4.31 19.39
CA ILE A 63 2.99 -4.54 20.46
C ILE A 63 1.60 -4.86 19.86
N TYR A 64 1.18 -4.15 18.81
CA TYR A 64 -0.08 -4.42 18.12
C TYR A 64 -0.11 -5.81 17.47
N GLY A 65 0.98 -6.20 16.78
CA GLY A 65 1.12 -7.53 16.20
C GLY A 65 1.14 -8.65 17.24
N LEU A 66 1.84 -8.42 18.37
CA LEU A 66 1.85 -9.34 19.51
C LEU A 66 0.46 -9.49 20.13
N LEU A 67 -0.26 -8.39 20.33
CA LEU A 67 -1.62 -8.39 20.85
C LEU A 67 -2.55 -9.25 19.97
N VAL A 68 -2.54 -9.02 18.65
CA VAL A 68 -3.37 -9.78 17.72
C VAL A 68 -2.98 -11.26 17.69
N ALA A 69 -1.68 -11.58 17.74
CA ALA A 69 -1.23 -12.96 17.84
C ALA A 69 -1.75 -13.66 19.11
N ILE A 70 -1.67 -13.00 20.28
CA ILE A 70 -2.21 -13.54 21.53
C ILE A 70 -3.72 -13.72 21.44
N LEU A 71 -4.46 -12.74 20.89
CA LEU A 71 -5.91 -12.85 20.71
C LEU A 71 -6.29 -14.04 19.82
N ILE A 72 -5.56 -14.28 18.73
CA ILE A 72 -5.77 -15.44 17.85
C ILE A 72 -5.48 -16.75 18.60
N LEU A 73 -4.37 -16.84 19.34
CA LEU A 73 -4.00 -18.07 20.05
C LEU A 73 -4.94 -18.42 21.21
N LEU A 74 -5.47 -17.40 21.91
CA LEU A 74 -6.47 -17.57 22.96
C LEU A 74 -7.83 -17.98 22.37
N SER A 75 -8.29 -17.26 21.34
CA SER A 75 -9.60 -17.52 20.71
C SER A 75 -9.68 -18.86 19.98
N THR A 76 -8.55 -19.41 19.55
CA THR A 76 -8.47 -20.74 18.91
C THR A 76 -8.28 -21.88 19.89
N GLY A 77 -8.19 -21.60 21.19
CA GLY A 77 -8.03 -22.61 22.24
C GLY A 77 -6.67 -23.29 22.29
N ILE A 78 -5.68 -22.82 21.51
CA ILE A 78 -4.29 -23.33 21.57
C ILE A 78 -3.68 -23.05 22.94
N ILE A 79 -3.95 -21.86 23.47
CA ILE A 79 -3.53 -21.44 24.81
C ILE A 79 -4.78 -21.33 25.67
N GLY A 80 -4.96 -22.29 26.59
CA GLY A 80 -6.03 -22.26 27.60
C GLY A 80 -7.39 -22.86 27.20
N GLY A 81 -7.52 -23.47 26.02
CA GLY A 81 -8.79 -24.01 25.51
C GLY A 81 -9.08 -25.49 25.84
N THR A 82 -10.32 -25.90 25.54
CA THR A 82 -10.90 -27.24 25.79
C THR A 82 -10.71 -28.25 24.64
N GLY A 83 -10.07 -27.84 23.53
CA GLY A 83 -9.76 -28.73 22.40
C GLY A 83 -10.83 -28.81 21.31
N GLU A 84 -11.68 -27.79 21.14
CA GLU A 84 -12.63 -27.72 20.02
C GLU A 84 -11.94 -27.57 18.66
N GLU A 85 -12.50 -28.20 17.63
CA GLU A 85 -11.96 -28.13 16.28
C GLU A 85 -12.23 -26.76 15.62
N ILE A 86 -11.16 -26.10 15.17
CA ILE A 86 -11.25 -24.85 14.43
C ILE A 86 -11.58 -25.14 12.96
N SER A 87 -12.65 -24.51 12.46
CA SER A 87 -13.06 -24.59 11.06
C SER A 87 -12.07 -23.88 10.12
N ILE A 88 -12.07 -24.26 8.83
CA ILE A 88 -11.26 -23.57 7.81
C ILE A 88 -11.66 -22.10 7.69
N ALA A 89 -12.96 -21.79 7.79
CA ALA A 89 -13.49 -20.44 7.74
C ALA A 89 -12.91 -19.54 8.85
N SER A 90 -12.95 -20.03 10.09
CA SER A 90 -12.36 -19.38 11.27
C SER A 90 -10.85 -19.23 11.13
N GLY A 91 -10.16 -20.25 10.60
CA GLY A 91 -8.72 -20.20 10.32
C GLY A 91 -8.35 -19.13 9.29
N LEU A 92 -9.11 -18.99 8.21
CA LEU A 92 -8.93 -17.95 7.20
C LEU A 92 -9.21 -16.54 7.77
N ALA A 93 -10.24 -16.39 8.62
CA ALA A 93 -10.51 -15.15 9.31
C ALA A 93 -9.33 -14.74 10.23
N ALA A 94 -8.79 -15.67 11.01
CA ALA A 94 -7.60 -15.45 11.82
C ALA A 94 -6.37 -15.09 10.97
N LEU A 95 -6.19 -15.74 9.81
CA LEU A 95 -5.13 -15.39 8.86
C LEU A 95 -5.30 -13.96 8.31
N GLY A 96 -6.51 -13.58 7.92
CA GLY A 96 -6.82 -12.22 7.45
C GLY A 96 -6.54 -11.15 8.51
N ALA A 97 -6.94 -11.39 9.76
CA ALA A 97 -6.61 -10.53 10.90
C ALA A 97 -5.09 -10.45 11.13
N GLY A 98 -4.38 -11.58 10.98
CA GLY A 98 -2.93 -11.63 11.12
C GLY A 98 -2.19 -10.86 10.02
N ILE A 99 -2.65 -10.93 8.76
CA ILE A 99 -2.13 -10.13 7.65
C ILE A 99 -2.40 -8.64 7.90
N ALA A 100 -3.62 -8.29 8.34
CA ALA A 100 -4.00 -6.90 8.62
C ALA A 100 -3.05 -6.25 9.63
N ALA A 101 -2.84 -6.86 10.79
CA ALA A 101 -1.98 -6.32 11.84
C ALA A 101 -0.49 -6.49 11.55
N GLY A 102 -0.08 -7.63 10.99
CA GLY A 102 1.32 -7.95 10.73
C GLY A 102 1.92 -7.09 9.62
N VAL A 103 1.28 -7.06 8.45
CA VAL A 103 1.82 -6.35 7.28
C VAL A 103 1.72 -4.84 7.46
N SER A 104 0.62 -4.33 8.03
CA SER A 104 0.55 -2.89 8.38
C SER A 104 1.57 -2.50 9.45
N GLY A 105 2.01 -3.44 10.29
CA GLY A 105 3.08 -3.24 11.27
C GLY A 105 4.45 -2.91 10.65
N LEU A 106 4.63 -3.16 9.34
CA LEU A 106 5.80 -2.66 8.60
C LEU A 106 5.85 -1.11 8.50
N SER A 107 4.75 -0.42 8.82
CA SER A 107 4.71 1.04 8.93
C SER A 107 5.73 1.63 9.92
N ALA A 108 6.16 0.85 10.92
CA ALA A 108 7.24 1.21 11.83
C ALA A 108 8.55 1.60 11.11
N ILE A 109 8.78 1.12 9.88
CA ILE A 109 9.93 1.52 9.06
C ILE A 109 9.85 3.02 8.74
N GLY A 110 8.70 3.50 8.27
CA GLY A 110 8.46 4.92 8.01
C GLY A 110 8.58 5.76 9.26
N GLN A 111 8.06 5.23 10.38
CA GLN A 111 8.17 5.85 11.68
C GLN A 111 9.64 5.98 12.14
N GLY A 112 10.46 4.94 11.92
CA GLY A 112 11.89 4.95 12.20
C GLY A 112 12.68 5.96 11.37
N ILE A 113 12.32 6.13 10.09
CA ILE A 113 12.90 7.16 9.21
C ILE A 113 12.65 8.56 9.79
N ALA A 114 11.39 8.85 10.16
CA ALA A 114 11.04 10.14 10.76
C ALA A 114 11.70 10.33 12.13
N ALA A 115 11.66 9.30 12.99
CA ALA A 115 12.28 9.33 14.31
C ALA A 115 13.79 9.59 14.24
N SER A 116 14.50 8.96 13.30
CA SER A 116 15.93 9.21 13.05
C SER A 116 16.20 10.68 12.75
N SER A 117 15.42 11.29 11.86
CA SER A 117 15.52 12.73 11.58
C SER A 117 15.16 13.60 12.79
N GLY A 118 14.22 13.15 13.62
CA GLY A 118 13.89 13.77 14.91
C GLY A 118 15.07 13.78 15.88
N ILE A 119 15.80 12.68 15.98
CA ILE A 119 17.03 12.59 16.79
C ILE A 119 18.08 13.57 16.26
N ALA A 120 18.33 13.58 14.95
CA ALA A 120 19.31 14.49 14.35
C ALA A 120 18.94 15.96 14.58
N ALA A 121 17.69 16.33 14.32
CA ALA A 121 17.21 17.70 14.51
C ALA A 121 17.28 18.14 15.98
N THR A 122 16.88 17.29 16.92
CA THR A 122 16.92 17.60 18.35
C THR A 122 18.31 17.53 18.97
N ALA A 123 19.26 16.86 18.31
CA ALA A 123 20.66 16.91 18.69
C ALA A 123 21.27 18.31 18.49
N GLU A 124 20.75 19.06 17.51
CA GLU A 124 21.19 20.42 17.19
C GLU A 124 20.31 21.48 17.84
N ARG A 125 19.00 21.26 17.89
CA ARG A 125 18.00 22.26 18.32
C ARG A 125 16.96 21.63 19.23
N ASP A 126 17.09 21.87 20.52
CA ASP A 126 16.21 21.28 21.53
C ASP A 126 14.74 21.70 21.37
N GLU A 127 14.49 22.89 20.81
CA GLU A 127 13.17 23.45 20.54
C GLU A 127 12.43 22.73 19.41
N ALA A 128 13.14 21.94 18.58
CA ALA A 128 12.54 21.16 17.50
C ALA A 128 11.75 19.94 18.02
N LEU A 129 11.98 19.52 19.28
CA LEU A 129 11.45 18.26 19.83
C LEU A 129 9.94 18.08 19.62
N GLY A 130 9.15 19.09 19.95
CA GLY A 130 7.69 18.99 19.81
C GLY A 130 7.24 18.75 18.37
N ARG A 131 7.77 19.54 17.42
CA ARG A 131 7.46 19.38 15.99
C ARG A 131 7.96 18.05 15.46
N SER A 132 9.18 17.64 15.85
CA SER A 132 9.78 16.38 15.44
C SER A 132 8.99 15.16 15.91
N LEU A 133 8.44 15.20 17.13
CA LEU A 133 7.57 14.14 17.64
C LEU A 133 6.27 14.04 16.85
N VAL A 134 5.64 15.17 16.52
CA VAL A 134 4.42 15.17 15.69
C VAL A 134 4.68 14.47 14.37
N PHE A 135 5.72 14.88 13.62
CA PHE A 135 6.08 14.23 12.37
C PHE A 135 6.43 12.74 12.53
N SER A 136 7.07 12.37 13.63
CA SER A 136 7.47 10.98 13.88
C SER A 136 6.29 10.06 14.23
N VAL A 137 5.14 10.58 14.65
CA VAL A 137 3.97 9.76 14.99
C VAL A 137 3.01 9.63 13.82
N ILE A 138 3.08 10.52 12.83
CA ILE A 138 2.20 10.49 11.64
C ILE A 138 2.14 9.10 10.98
N PRO A 139 3.26 8.37 10.74
CA PRO A 139 3.22 7.03 10.13
C PRO A 139 2.62 5.91 11.01
N GLU A 140 2.18 6.22 12.23
CA GLU A 140 1.54 5.25 13.14
C GLU A 140 0.09 4.93 12.74
N THR A 141 -0.61 5.86 12.07
CA THR A 141 -2.03 5.70 11.76
C THR A 141 -2.31 4.46 10.90
N GLN A 142 -1.39 4.09 10.02
CA GLN A 142 -1.43 2.87 9.21
C GLN A 142 -1.50 1.59 10.04
N ALA A 143 -0.69 1.50 11.11
CA ALA A 143 -0.72 0.35 12.00
C ALA A 143 -2.02 0.30 12.81
N ILE A 144 -2.53 1.47 13.21
CA ILE A 144 -3.82 1.57 13.91
C ILE A 144 -4.95 1.08 13.01
N TYR A 145 -4.94 1.41 11.72
CA TYR A 145 -5.94 0.89 10.76
C TYR A 145 -5.87 -0.63 10.61
N GLY A 146 -4.66 -1.20 10.51
CA GLY A 146 -4.49 -2.64 10.44
C GLY A 146 -4.91 -3.36 11.73
N LEU A 147 -4.59 -2.78 12.89
CA LEU A 147 -5.05 -3.28 14.19
C LEU A 147 -6.57 -3.23 14.30
N LEU A 148 -7.20 -2.12 13.91
CA LEU A 148 -8.64 -1.96 13.90
C LEU A 148 -9.32 -3.06 13.06
N VAL A 149 -8.87 -3.22 11.81
CA VAL A 149 -9.41 -4.26 10.91
C VAL A 149 -9.20 -5.66 11.48
N ALA A 150 -8.02 -5.94 12.06
CA ALA A 150 -7.76 -7.22 12.71
C ALA A 150 -8.74 -7.51 13.86
N ILE A 151 -8.96 -6.54 14.74
CA ILE A 151 -9.90 -6.67 15.87
C ILE A 151 -11.33 -6.86 15.35
N LEU A 152 -11.76 -6.10 14.35
CA LEU A 152 -13.09 -6.23 13.75
C LEU A 152 -13.29 -7.62 13.14
N ILE A 153 -12.32 -8.14 12.38
CA ILE A 153 -12.38 -9.49 11.82
C ILE A 153 -12.51 -10.53 12.95
N LEU A 154 -11.69 -10.47 13.99
CA LEU A 154 -11.71 -11.45 15.09
C LEU A 154 -13.01 -11.38 15.90
N ALA A 155 -13.53 -10.17 16.14
CA ALA A 155 -14.76 -9.96 16.88
C ALA A 155 -15.98 -10.47 16.11
N PHE A 156 -16.15 -10.04 14.87
CA PHE A 156 -17.37 -10.28 14.10
C PHE A 156 -17.39 -11.62 13.36
N SER A 157 -16.23 -12.27 13.15
CA SER A 157 -16.20 -13.69 12.75
C SER A 157 -16.65 -14.64 13.87
N GLY A 158 -16.88 -14.13 15.08
CA GLY A 158 -17.26 -14.90 16.26
C GLY A 158 -16.10 -15.62 16.95
N LEU A 159 -14.86 -15.34 16.56
CA LEU A 159 -13.67 -15.98 17.13
C LEU A 159 -13.46 -15.52 18.58
N LEU A 160 -13.59 -14.22 18.86
CA LEU A 160 -13.43 -13.70 20.24
C LEU A 160 -14.59 -14.07 21.17
N SER A 161 -15.79 -14.29 20.63
CA SER A 161 -16.97 -14.68 21.41
C SER A 161 -17.07 -16.19 21.65
N GLY A 162 -16.20 -17.00 21.02
CA GLY A 162 -16.28 -18.46 21.08
C GLY A 162 -17.51 -19.04 20.36
N SER A 163 -18.14 -18.26 19.47
CA SER A 163 -19.28 -18.69 18.66
C SER A 163 -19.01 -18.34 17.19
N PRO A 164 -18.14 -19.10 16.49
CA PRO A 164 -17.72 -18.74 15.14
C PRO A 164 -18.90 -18.78 14.17
N VAL A 165 -19.12 -17.67 13.46
CA VAL A 165 -20.15 -17.51 12.42
C VAL A 165 -19.57 -17.43 11.00
N ALA A 166 -18.24 -17.49 10.89
CA ALA A 166 -17.55 -17.40 9.62
C ALA A 166 -17.88 -18.59 8.69
N THR A 167 -18.15 -18.24 7.44
CA THR A 167 -18.19 -19.14 6.28
C THR A 167 -16.84 -19.16 5.57
N THR A 168 -16.57 -20.14 4.70
CA THR A 168 -15.32 -20.14 3.92
C THR A 168 -15.19 -18.88 3.05
N ALA A 169 -16.30 -18.37 2.52
CA ALA A 169 -16.33 -17.15 1.72
C ALA A 169 -15.97 -15.89 2.54
N THR A 170 -16.56 -15.73 3.73
CA THR A 170 -16.22 -14.62 4.63
C THR A 170 -14.81 -14.74 5.21
N GLY A 171 -14.31 -15.96 5.41
CA GLY A 171 -12.91 -16.21 5.76
C GLY A 171 -11.94 -15.74 4.66
N LEU A 172 -12.20 -16.06 3.39
CA LEU A 172 -11.42 -15.54 2.26
C LEU A 172 -11.56 -14.02 2.12
N ALA A 173 -12.76 -13.48 2.35
CA ALA A 173 -12.98 -12.03 2.35
C ALA A 173 -12.17 -11.34 3.46
N ALA A 174 -12.04 -11.95 4.64
CA ALA A 174 -11.18 -11.45 5.71
C ALA A 174 -9.70 -11.42 5.29
N VAL A 175 -9.23 -12.41 4.51
CA VAL A 175 -7.89 -12.37 3.89
C VAL A 175 -7.79 -11.18 2.92
N GLY A 176 -8.82 -10.94 2.09
CA GLY A 176 -8.91 -9.75 1.24
C GLY A 176 -8.85 -8.43 2.01
N CYS A 177 -9.59 -8.31 3.12
CA CYS A 177 -9.52 -7.16 4.03
C CYS A 177 -8.12 -6.98 4.61
N GLY A 178 -7.48 -8.07 5.03
CA GLY A 178 -6.12 -8.07 5.55
C GLY A 178 -5.09 -7.61 4.53
N LEU A 179 -5.20 -8.08 3.28
CA LEU A 179 -4.34 -7.62 2.18
C LEU A 179 -4.59 -6.14 1.85
N ALA A 180 -5.85 -5.70 1.84
CA ALA A 180 -6.22 -4.31 1.56
C ALA A 180 -5.54 -3.34 2.54
N VAL A 181 -5.76 -3.52 3.85
CA VAL A 181 -5.22 -2.62 4.88
C VAL A 181 -3.75 -2.89 5.19
N GLY A 182 -3.33 -4.16 5.15
CA GLY A 182 -1.98 -4.58 5.48
C GLY A 182 -0.96 -4.03 4.50
N LEU A 183 -1.16 -4.29 3.20
CA LEU A 183 -0.27 -3.78 2.15
C LEU A 183 -0.40 -2.26 2.00
N ALA A 184 -1.60 -1.69 2.16
CA ALA A 184 -1.76 -0.23 2.18
C ALA A 184 -1.01 0.43 3.35
N GLY A 185 -0.79 -0.29 4.45
CA GLY A 185 0.04 0.17 5.57
C GLY A 185 1.51 0.43 5.20
N LEU A 186 2.01 -0.11 4.08
CA LEU A 186 3.35 0.21 3.55
C LEU A 186 3.48 1.67 3.10
N SER A 187 2.36 2.37 2.88
CA SER A 187 2.33 3.81 2.57
C SER A 187 3.01 4.67 3.64
N ALA A 188 3.05 4.19 4.89
CA ALA A 188 3.78 4.80 5.98
C ALA A 188 5.27 5.03 5.67
N ILE A 189 5.91 4.22 4.81
CA ILE A 189 7.30 4.45 4.39
C ILE A 189 7.41 5.79 3.64
N GLY A 190 6.51 6.04 2.68
CA GLY A 190 6.43 7.33 1.99
C GLY A 190 6.12 8.47 2.94
N GLN A 191 5.20 8.23 3.87
CA GLN A 191 4.86 9.21 4.90
C GLN A 191 6.05 9.55 5.81
N GLY A 192 6.85 8.55 6.19
CA GLY A 192 8.09 8.71 6.94
C GLY A 192 9.15 9.52 6.20
N ILE A 193 9.27 9.34 4.88
CA ILE A 193 10.16 10.14 4.01
C ILE A 193 9.72 11.60 4.01
N ALA A 194 8.43 11.86 3.81
CA ALA A 194 7.88 13.22 3.83
C ALA A 194 8.02 13.87 5.21
N ALA A 195 7.68 13.13 6.27
CA ALA A 195 7.84 13.55 7.66
C ALA A 195 9.30 13.88 8.00
N SER A 196 10.26 13.07 7.55
CA SER A 196 11.70 13.36 7.70
C SER A 196 12.07 14.70 7.05
N GLY A 197 11.59 14.97 5.83
CA GLY A 197 11.76 16.28 5.18
C GLY A 197 11.11 17.42 5.98
N GLY A 198 9.92 17.18 6.53
CA GLY A 198 9.22 18.09 7.43
C GLY A 198 10.01 18.41 8.70
N ILE A 199 10.63 17.41 9.32
CA ILE A 199 11.46 17.58 10.51
C ILE A 199 12.68 18.44 10.21
N ALA A 200 13.42 18.11 9.16
CA ALA A 200 14.60 18.87 8.77
C ALA A 200 14.24 20.33 8.49
N ALA A 201 13.23 20.56 7.66
CA ALA A 201 12.83 21.90 7.27
C ALA A 201 12.27 22.73 8.45
N THR A 202 11.49 22.12 9.34
CA THR A 202 10.84 22.83 10.47
C THR A 202 11.72 22.95 11.71
N SER A 203 12.84 22.22 11.78
CA SER A 203 13.88 22.51 12.77
C SER A 203 14.60 23.83 12.46
N GLU A 204 14.70 24.19 11.18
CA GLU A 204 15.32 25.44 10.74
C GLU A 204 14.31 26.58 10.62
N ARG A 205 13.13 26.29 10.06
CA ARG A 205 12.05 27.25 9.77
C ARG A 205 10.73 26.82 10.41
N PRO A 206 10.50 27.14 11.69
CA PRO A 206 9.28 26.78 12.40
C PRO A 206 7.98 27.23 11.72
N GLU A 207 8.02 28.35 11.00
CA GLU A 207 6.88 29.00 10.34
C GLU A 207 6.25 28.16 9.23
N ILE A 208 7.01 27.26 8.59
CA ILE A 208 6.48 26.38 7.55
C ILE A 208 5.86 25.10 8.10
N PHE A 209 5.77 24.93 9.43
CA PHE A 209 5.27 23.71 10.06
C PHE A 209 3.93 23.23 9.51
N GLY A 210 2.94 24.13 9.39
CA GLY A 210 1.63 23.77 8.85
C GLY A 210 1.69 23.29 7.41
N LYS A 211 2.51 23.93 6.57
CA LYS A 211 2.69 23.53 5.15
C LYS A 211 3.43 22.20 5.03
N ALA A 212 4.45 22.00 5.85
CA ALA A 212 5.19 20.74 5.90
C ALA A 212 4.32 19.58 6.38
N LEU A 213 3.39 19.85 7.31
CA LEU A 213 2.40 18.87 7.77
C LEU A 213 1.48 18.45 6.62
N VAL A 214 0.97 19.39 5.81
CA VAL A 214 0.12 19.07 4.64
C VAL A 214 0.84 18.11 3.69
N PHE A 215 2.10 18.37 3.36
CA PHE A 215 2.91 17.45 2.54
C PHE A 215 3.12 16.08 3.20
N SER A 216 3.30 16.07 4.51
CA SER A 216 3.58 14.83 5.25
C SER A 216 2.36 13.92 5.38
N VAL A 217 1.14 14.43 5.27
CA VAL A 217 -0.09 13.62 5.35
C VAL A 217 -0.61 13.16 3.99
N ILE A 218 -0.10 13.68 2.87
CA ILE A 218 -0.61 13.26 1.55
C ILE A 218 -0.49 11.74 1.36
N PRO A 219 0.63 11.06 1.70
CA PRO A 219 0.75 9.59 1.59
C PRO A 219 -0.27 8.79 2.44
N GLU A 220 -1.03 9.44 3.32
CA GLU A 220 -2.06 8.80 4.14
C GLU A 220 -3.29 8.39 3.31
N THR A 221 -3.56 9.06 2.18
CA THR A 221 -4.75 8.76 1.37
C THR A 221 -4.76 7.31 0.88
N GLN A 222 -3.59 6.74 0.57
CA GLN A 222 -3.41 5.33 0.23
C GLN A 222 -3.84 4.38 1.35
N ALA A 223 -3.49 4.70 2.59
CA ALA A 223 -3.90 3.91 3.77
C ALA A 223 -5.41 3.99 3.98
N ILE A 224 -5.99 5.17 3.79
CA ILE A 224 -7.43 5.40 3.89
C ILE A 224 -8.19 4.60 2.83
N TYR A 225 -7.67 4.51 1.59
CA TYR A 225 -8.28 3.66 0.56
C TYR A 225 -8.25 2.17 0.92
N GLY A 226 -7.13 1.68 1.47
CA GLY A 226 -7.03 0.31 1.97
C GLY A 226 -8.02 0.02 3.10
N LEU A 227 -8.13 0.94 4.06
CA LEU A 227 -9.12 0.86 5.15
C LEU A 227 -10.55 0.89 4.63
N LEU A 228 -10.86 1.79 3.69
CA LEU A 228 -12.17 1.91 3.06
C LEU A 228 -12.56 0.58 2.40
N VAL A 229 -11.69 0.02 1.56
CA VAL A 229 -11.97 -1.26 0.89
C VAL A 229 -12.14 -2.40 1.91
N ALA A 230 -11.33 -2.45 2.97
CA ALA A 230 -11.51 -3.44 4.02
C ALA A 230 -12.89 -3.32 4.72
N ILE A 231 -13.32 -2.10 5.04
CA ILE A 231 -14.65 -1.86 5.64
C ILE A 231 -15.78 -2.23 4.67
N LEU A 232 -15.68 -1.85 3.40
CA LEU A 232 -16.67 -2.21 2.38
C LEU A 232 -16.76 -3.73 2.21
N LEU A 233 -15.62 -4.42 2.09
CA LEU A 233 -15.58 -5.88 2.02
C LEU A 233 -16.21 -6.53 3.25
N MET A 234 -15.86 -6.08 4.46
CA MET A 234 -16.47 -6.59 5.69
C MET A 234 -17.98 -6.39 5.72
N THR A 235 -18.46 -5.23 5.27
CA THR A 235 -19.88 -4.88 5.25
C THR A 235 -20.64 -5.74 4.25
N PHE A 236 -20.16 -5.80 3.01
CA PHE A 236 -20.89 -6.40 1.89
C PHE A 236 -20.73 -7.93 1.79
N THR A 237 -19.67 -8.50 2.38
CA THR A 237 -19.57 -9.96 2.54
C THR A 237 -20.27 -10.48 3.80
N GLY A 238 -20.76 -9.57 4.64
CA GLY A 238 -21.44 -9.90 5.89
C GLY A 238 -20.51 -10.45 6.97
N ILE A 239 -19.25 -10.00 7.01
CA ILE A 239 -18.38 -10.23 8.16
C ILE A 239 -18.93 -9.48 9.37
N VAL A 240 -19.31 -8.21 9.20
CA VAL A 240 -19.80 -7.34 10.30
C VAL A 240 -21.33 -7.25 10.35
N THR A 241 -22.05 -8.01 9.52
CA THR A 241 -23.51 -8.05 9.49
C THR A 241 -23.98 -9.47 9.79
N ASP A 242 -25.23 -9.65 10.22
CA ASP A 242 -25.79 -10.97 10.58
C ASP A 242 -26.10 -11.88 9.35
N SER A 243 -25.57 -11.54 8.18
CA SER A 243 -25.86 -12.20 6.90
C SER A 243 -24.56 -12.56 6.15
N PRO A 244 -23.74 -13.49 6.67
CA PRO A 244 -22.48 -13.87 6.03
C PRO A 244 -22.73 -14.58 4.70
N VAL A 245 -22.04 -14.14 3.65
CA VAL A 245 -22.13 -14.80 2.33
C VAL A 245 -21.52 -16.20 2.38
N SER A 246 -22.04 -17.14 1.59
CA SER A 246 -21.53 -18.51 1.51
C SER A 246 -20.81 -18.85 0.20
N ASP A 247 -20.99 -18.04 -0.85
CA ASP A 247 -20.33 -18.28 -2.14
C ASP A 247 -18.83 -17.96 -2.07
N VAL A 248 -18.02 -19.02 -2.18
CA VAL A 248 -16.55 -18.95 -2.15
C VAL A 248 -16.01 -18.03 -3.26
N SER A 249 -16.69 -17.92 -4.39
CA SER A 249 -16.30 -17.05 -5.51
C SER A 249 -16.23 -15.57 -5.10
N LEU A 250 -17.15 -15.12 -4.24
CA LEU A 250 -17.14 -13.77 -3.67
C LEU A 250 -15.94 -13.57 -2.74
N GLY A 251 -15.60 -14.58 -1.94
CA GLY A 251 -14.42 -14.57 -1.08
C GLY A 251 -13.11 -14.47 -1.88
N ILE A 252 -13.00 -15.18 -3.00
CA ILE A 252 -11.85 -15.08 -3.91
C ILE A 252 -11.80 -13.70 -4.57
N ALA A 253 -12.94 -13.16 -5.00
CA ALA A 253 -13.01 -11.81 -5.57
C ALA A 253 -12.58 -10.73 -4.56
N ALA A 254 -12.94 -10.88 -3.28
CA ALA A 254 -12.52 -9.99 -2.21
C ALA A 254 -10.98 -9.96 -2.02
N ILE A 255 -10.28 -11.08 -2.26
CA ILE A 255 -8.80 -11.10 -2.31
C ILE A 255 -8.29 -10.23 -3.45
N GLY A 256 -8.93 -10.30 -4.63
CA GLY A 256 -8.62 -9.42 -5.76
C GLY A 256 -8.78 -7.93 -5.44
N CYS A 257 -9.86 -7.55 -4.74
CA CYS A 257 -10.05 -6.18 -4.24
C CYS A 257 -8.91 -5.75 -3.31
N GLY A 258 -8.52 -6.62 -2.37
CA GLY A 258 -7.44 -6.33 -1.43
C GLY A 258 -6.08 -6.16 -2.10
N LEU A 259 -5.76 -6.99 -3.09
CA LEU A 259 -4.53 -6.87 -3.88
C LEU A 259 -4.53 -5.61 -4.74
N ALA A 260 -5.67 -5.24 -5.34
CA ALA A 260 -5.81 -4.05 -6.18
C ALA A 260 -5.43 -2.78 -5.43
N VAL A 261 -6.07 -2.53 -4.28
CA VAL A 261 -5.83 -1.32 -3.49
C VAL A 261 -4.53 -1.41 -2.67
N GLY A 262 -4.25 -2.59 -2.11
CA GLY A 262 -3.14 -2.78 -1.18
C GLY A 262 -1.77 -2.68 -1.86
N LEU A 263 -1.59 -3.29 -3.04
CA LEU A 263 -0.34 -3.17 -3.79
C LEU A 263 -0.18 -1.78 -4.44
N ALA A 264 -1.29 -1.19 -4.93
CA ALA A 264 -1.25 0.14 -5.53
C ALA A 264 -0.80 1.23 -4.55
N ALA A 265 -1.09 1.05 -3.25
CA ALA A 265 -0.68 1.95 -2.18
C ALA A 265 0.84 2.14 -2.05
N ILE A 266 1.66 1.27 -2.65
CA ILE A 266 3.12 1.44 -2.69
C ILE A 266 3.53 2.72 -3.45
N SER A 267 2.65 3.27 -4.29
CA SER A 267 2.82 4.58 -4.93
C SER A 267 3.06 5.71 -3.92
N ALA A 268 2.60 5.56 -2.67
CA ALA A 268 2.85 6.47 -1.56
C ALA A 268 4.34 6.72 -1.28
N ILE A 269 5.23 5.77 -1.59
CA ILE A 269 6.68 5.99 -1.47
C ILE A 269 7.12 7.11 -2.42
N GLY A 270 6.66 7.09 -3.67
CA GLY A 270 6.92 8.16 -4.63
C GLY A 270 6.30 9.48 -4.21
N GLN A 271 5.07 9.45 -3.69
CA GLN A 271 4.39 10.59 -3.09
C GLN A 271 5.20 11.19 -1.94
N GLY A 272 5.79 10.36 -1.09
CA GLY A 272 6.67 10.75 0.00
C GLY A 272 7.95 11.45 -0.47
N ILE A 273 8.59 10.91 -1.50
CA ILE A 273 9.78 11.50 -2.14
C ILE A 273 9.46 12.88 -2.71
N ALA A 274 8.37 12.99 -3.47
CA ALA A 274 7.93 14.26 -4.04
C ALA A 274 7.53 15.26 -2.94
N SER A 275 6.84 14.80 -1.91
CA SER A 275 6.43 15.62 -0.76
C SER A 275 7.63 16.15 0.01
N ALA A 276 8.66 15.32 0.29
CA ALA A 276 9.88 15.78 0.94
C ALA A 276 10.60 16.88 0.12
N ALA A 277 10.65 16.73 -1.20
CA ALA A 277 11.18 17.77 -2.09
C ALA A 277 10.29 19.03 -2.11
N GLY A 278 8.97 18.87 -2.07
CA GLY A 278 8.00 19.95 -1.98
C GLY A 278 8.15 20.76 -0.68
N ILE A 279 8.37 20.07 0.45
CA ILE A 279 8.67 20.68 1.74
C ILE A 279 9.95 21.50 1.66
N ALA A 280 11.04 20.91 1.16
CA ALA A 280 12.33 21.59 1.04
C ALA A 280 12.22 22.84 0.14
N ALA A 281 11.59 22.72 -1.03
CA ALA A 281 11.38 23.85 -1.94
C ALA A 281 10.47 24.93 -1.33
N THR A 282 9.45 24.55 -0.57
CA THR A 282 8.57 25.49 0.16
C THR A 282 9.33 26.19 1.28
N ALA A 283 10.22 25.47 1.97
CA ALA A 283 11.09 26.04 2.97
C ALA A 283 11.96 27.13 2.36
N GLU A 284 12.54 26.90 1.18
CA GLU A 284 13.34 27.88 0.46
C GLU A 284 12.52 29.07 -0.07
N LYS A 285 11.39 28.78 -0.73
CA LYS A 285 10.53 29.75 -1.40
C LYS A 285 9.06 29.43 -1.14
N ASP A 286 8.39 30.29 -0.37
CA ASP A 286 7.00 30.08 0.04
C ASP A 286 6.01 29.87 -1.13
N SER A 287 6.28 30.53 -2.26
CA SER A 287 5.50 30.40 -3.50
C SER A 287 5.55 29.01 -4.13
N MET A 288 6.52 28.16 -3.74
CA MET A 288 6.61 26.78 -4.20
C MET A 288 5.57 25.86 -3.56
N PHE A 289 4.88 26.28 -2.50
CA PHE A 289 3.89 25.44 -1.81
C PHE A 289 2.87 24.82 -2.78
N GLY A 290 2.21 25.65 -3.59
CA GLY A 290 1.19 25.18 -4.53
C GLY A 290 1.75 24.29 -5.65
N ARG A 291 2.90 24.67 -6.23
CA ARG A 291 3.53 23.89 -7.32
C ARG A 291 4.09 22.56 -6.81
N GLY A 292 4.71 22.58 -5.63
CA GLY A 292 5.19 21.39 -4.93
C GLY A 292 4.05 20.43 -4.63
N LEU A 293 2.90 20.95 -4.19
CA LEU A 293 1.70 20.15 -3.93
C LEU A 293 1.22 19.44 -5.20
N VAL A 294 1.13 20.15 -6.33
CA VAL A 294 0.75 19.56 -7.62
C VAL A 294 1.65 18.39 -8.00
N PHE A 295 2.97 18.54 -7.89
CA PHE A 295 3.90 17.44 -8.17
C PHE A 295 3.79 16.28 -7.17
N SER A 296 3.48 16.60 -5.91
CA SER A 296 3.41 15.59 -4.85
C SER A 296 2.18 14.70 -4.94
N VAL A 297 1.07 15.19 -5.48
CA VAL A 297 -0.17 14.40 -5.62
C VAL A 297 -0.21 13.55 -6.90
N ILE A 298 0.73 13.71 -7.84
CA ILE A 298 0.67 12.95 -9.10
C ILE A 298 0.75 11.42 -8.87
N PRO A 299 1.64 10.91 -7.98
CA PRO A 299 1.66 9.48 -7.61
C PRO A 299 0.37 8.96 -6.92
N GLU A 300 -0.62 9.80 -6.66
CA GLU A 300 -1.92 9.40 -6.12
C GLU A 300 -2.78 8.69 -7.16
N THR A 301 -2.58 8.96 -8.46
CA THR A 301 -3.41 8.37 -9.54
C THR A 301 -3.34 6.85 -9.55
N GLN A 302 -2.18 6.26 -9.24
CA GLN A 302 -1.99 4.81 -9.12
C GLN A 302 -2.87 4.22 -8.02
N ALA A 303 -2.95 4.88 -6.87
CA ALA A 303 -3.77 4.44 -5.76
C ALA A 303 -5.27 4.57 -6.09
N ILE A 304 -5.64 5.63 -6.81
CA ILE A 304 -7.01 5.82 -7.32
C ILE A 304 -7.38 4.71 -8.31
N TYR A 305 -6.47 4.29 -9.19
CA TYR A 305 -6.74 3.16 -10.10
C TYR A 305 -6.92 1.84 -9.33
N GLY A 306 -6.10 1.58 -8.31
CA GLY A 306 -6.26 0.41 -7.44
C GLY A 306 -7.61 0.42 -6.71
N LEU A 307 -8.01 1.57 -6.15
CA LEU A 307 -9.31 1.77 -5.52
C LEU A 307 -10.46 1.57 -6.51
N LEU A 308 -10.35 2.16 -7.71
CA LEU A 308 -11.35 2.03 -8.77
C LEU A 308 -11.56 0.55 -9.12
N VAL A 309 -10.50 -0.20 -9.39
CA VAL A 309 -10.60 -1.62 -9.73
C VAL A 309 -11.19 -2.43 -8.57
N ALA A 310 -10.83 -2.14 -7.31
CA ALA A 310 -11.45 -2.80 -6.16
C ALA A 310 -12.96 -2.55 -6.12
N ILE A 311 -13.41 -1.31 -6.37
CA ILE A 311 -14.84 -0.95 -6.43
C ILE A 311 -15.53 -1.65 -7.61
N LEU A 312 -14.90 -1.69 -8.78
CA LEU A 312 -15.45 -2.37 -9.96
C LEU A 312 -15.59 -3.87 -9.71
N ILE A 313 -14.57 -4.52 -9.12
CA ILE A 313 -14.66 -5.93 -8.73
C ILE A 313 -15.84 -6.12 -7.77
N MET A 314 -15.95 -5.31 -6.70
CA MET A 314 -17.05 -5.43 -5.74
C MET A 314 -18.44 -5.24 -6.38
N ALA A 315 -18.56 -4.28 -7.30
CA ALA A 315 -19.82 -3.99 -7.98
C ALA A 315 -20.23 -5.11 -8.95
N PHE A 316 -19.29 -5.60 -9.76
CA PHE A 316 -19.57 -6.51 -10.87
C PHE A 316 -19.40 -8.00 -10.52
N THR A 317 -18.83 -8.33 -9.35
CA THR A 317 -18.88 -9.70 -8.81
C THR A 317 -20.08 -9.93 -7.91
N GLY A 318 -20.96 -8.95 -7.71
CA GLY A 318 -22.13 -9.14 -6.87
C GLY A 318 -21.86 -9.05 -5.36
N ILE A 319 -20.63 -8.72 -4.93
CA ILE A 319 -20.35 -8.42 -3.52
C ILE A 319 -21.27 -7.30 -3.03
N VAL A 320 -21.41 -6.21 -3.79
CA VAL A 320 -22.25 -5.07 -3.41
C VAL A 320 -23.72 -5.27 -3.80
N THR A 321 -23.98 -5.82 -5.00
CA THR A 321 -25.34 -5.87 -5.56
C THR A 321 -26.13 -7.09 -5.13
N GLY A 322 -25.47 -8.17 -4.70
CA GLY A 322 -26.10 -9.44 -4.36
C GLY A 322 -26.68 -10.23 -5.55
N ASP A 323 -26.64 -9.67 -6.77
CA ASP A 323 -27.45 -10.09 -7.92
C ASP A 323 -26.65 -10.71 -9.08
N ILE A 324 -25.52 -11.38 -8.81
CA ILE A 324 -24.70 -11.99 -9.85
C ILE A 324 -24.30 -13.41 -9.45
N THR A 325 -24.53 -14.38 -10.33
CA THR A 325 -23.94 -15.73 -10.21
C THR A 325 -22.45 -15.65 -10.48
N THR A 326 -21.66 -15.42 -9.43
CA THR A 326 -20.21 -15.53 -9.53
C THR A 326 -19.78 -16.98 -9.66
N SER A 327 -18.74 -17.20 -10.47
CA SER A 327 -18.06 -18.49 -10.54
C SER A 327 -16.65 -18.35 -9.97
N ILE A 328 -16.04 -19.48 -9.62
CA ILE A 328 -14.62 -19.54 -9.23
C ILE A 328 -13.74 -18.90 -10.30
N ALA A 329 -14.10 -19.03 -11.59
CA ALA A 329 -13.37 -18.42 -12.69
C ALA A 329 -13.39 -16.88 -12.63
N ALA A 330 -14.55 -16.28 -12.32
CA ALA A 330 -14.68 -14.85 -12.09
C ALA A 330 -13.89 -14.40 -10.86
N GLY A 331 -13.91 -15.17 -9.76
CA GLY A 331 -13.09 -14.88 -8.58
C GLY A 331 -11.59 -14.84 -8.92
N MET A 332 -11.09 -15.81 -9.67
CA MET A 332 -9.69 -15.85 -10.09
C MET A 332 -9.32 -14.70 -11.04
N ALA A 333 -10.22 -14.35 -11.96
CA ALA A 333 -10.05 -13.19 -12.82
C ALA A 333 -10.02 -11.87 -12.03
N ALA A 334 -10.82 -11.75 -10.96
CA ALA A 334 -10.75 -10.61 -10.05
C ALA A 334 -9.38 -10.49 -9.35
N ILE A 335 -8.78 -11.62 -8.94
CA ILE A 335 -7.38 -11.63 -8.45
C ILE A 335 -6.42 -11.16 -9.54
N ALA A 336 -6.55 -11.66 -10.76
CA ALA A 336 -5.70 -11.27 -11.88
C ALA A 336 -5.80 -9.76 -12.17
N SER A 337 -7.02 -9.21 -12.18
CA SER A 337 -7.28 -7.76 -12.32
C SER A 337 -6.67 -6.96 -11.17
N GLY A 338 -6.80 -7.43 -9.93
CA GLY A 338 -6.21 -6.77 -8.77
C GLY A 338 -4.68 -6.77 -8.80
N ILE A 339 -4.04 -7.87 -9.19
CA ILE A 339 -2.58 -7.94 -9.38
C ILE A 339 -2.13 -7.01 -10.51
N ALA A 340 -2.85 -6.98 -11.63
CA ALA A 340 -2.52 -6.16 -12.80
C ALA A 340 -2.39 -4.68 -12.45
N VAL A 341 -3.41 -4.11 -11.82
CA VAL A 341 -3.41 -2.70 -11.41
C VAL A 341 -2.55 -2.46 -10.17
N GLY A 342 -2.57 -3.39 -9.21
CA GLY A 342 -1.89 -3.24 -7.93
C GLY A 342 -0.37 -3.18 -8.10
N LEU A 343 0.22 -4.14 -8.82
CA LEU A 343 1.66 -4.13 -9.09
C LEU A 343 2.07 -3.01 -10.04
N ALA A 344 1.21 -2.64 -11.01
CA ALA A 344 1.47 -1.49 -11.86
C ALA A 344 1.52 -0.17 -11.07
N GLY A 345 0.90 -0.11 -9.87
CA GLY A 345 0.96 1.03 -8.97
C GLY A 345 2.36 1.36 -8.44
N PHE A 346 3.33 0.44 -8.51
CA PHE A 346 4.74 0.74 -8.21
C PHE A 346 5.32 1.83 -9.11
N SER A 347 4.72 2.08 -10.27
CA SER A 347 5.07 3.20 -11.13
C SER A 347 5.01 4.56 -10.45
N GLY A 348 4.21 4.70 -9.39
CA GLY A 348 4.17 5.89 -8.55
C GLY A 348 5.52 6.25 -7.95
N ILE A 349 6.41 5.28 -7.69
CA ILE A 349 7.79 5.54 -7.22
C ILE A 349 8.57 6.29 -8.30
N GLY A 350 8.53 5.82 -9.55
CA GLY A 350 9.18 6.48 -10.68
C GLY A 350 8.64 7.88 -10.91
N GLN A 351 7.32 8.04 -10.81
CA GLN A 351 6.65 9.34 -10.87
C GLN A 351 7.10 10.27 -9.75
N GLY A 352 7.23 9.78 -8.51
CA GLY A 352 7.75 10.53 -7.38
C GLY A 352 9.19 11.03 -7.56
N ILE A 353 10.05 10.20 -8.16
CA ILE A 353 11.44 10.57 -8.50
C ILE A 353 11.46 11.71 -9.53
N ALA A 354 10.67 11.57 -10.60
CA ALA A 354 10.55 12.61 -11.62
C ALA A 354 9.94 13.90 -11.04
N ALA A 355 8.90 13.77 -10.22
CA ALA A 355 8.23 14.86 -9.51
C ALA A 355 9.21 15.62 -8.61
N SER A 356 10.01 14.93 -7.81
CA SER A 356 11.02 15.56 -6.95
C SER A 356 12.02 16.40 -7.77
N SER A 357 12.51 15.87 -8.90
CA SER A 357 13.37 16.64 -9.81
C SER A 357 12.63 17.80 -10.46
N GLY A 358 11.35 17.64 -10.79
CA GLY A 358 10.48 18.69 -11.31
C GLY A 358 10.26 19.83 -10.33
N ILE A 359 10.10 19.52 -9.03
CA ILE A 359 9.99 20.50 -7.96
C ILE A 359 11.28 21.32 -7.85
N SER A 360 12.45 20.66 -7.81
CA SER A 360 13.75 21.35 -7.76
C SER A 360 14.01 22.19 -9.00
N ALA A 361 13.70 21.68 -10.20
CA ALA A 361 13.84 22.45 -11.43
C ALA A 361 12.91 23.67 -11.47
N THR A 362 11.69 23.52 -10.95
CA THR A 362 10.71 24.60 -10.89
C THR A 362 11.07 25.64 -9.84
N SER A 363 11.68 25.24 -8.72
CA SER A 363 12.17 26.19 -7.72
C SER A 363 13.35 27.02 -8.25
N GLU A 364 14.15 26.46 -9.17
CA GLU A 364 15.21 27.19 -9.87
C GLU A 364 14.65 28.12 -10.96
N LYS A 365 13.76 27.60 -11.83
CA LYS A 365 13.22 28.31 -12.99
C LYS A 365 11.72 28.09 -13.12
N ASP A 366 10.94 29.15 -12.99
CA ASP A 366 9.47 29.13 -13.13
C ASP A 366 8.97 28.51 -14.44
N SER A 367 9.69 28.72 -15.54
CA SER A 367 9.36 28.16 -16.86
C SER A 367 9.51 26.63 -16.94
N MET A 368 10.11 26.00 -15.94
CA MET A 368 10.25 24.54 -15.85
C MET A 368 9.01 23.84 -15.32
N PHE A 369 8.04 24.55 -14.73
CA PHE A 369 6.84 23.93 -14.17
C PHE A 369 6.12 23.03 -15.18
N GLY A 370 5.71 23.60 -16.32
CA GLY A 370 5.01 22.84 -17.37
C GLY A 370 5.89 21.76 -18.03
N LYS A 371 7.18 22.04 -18.25
CA LYS A 371 8.10 21.09 -18.87
C LYS A 371 8.36 19.87 -17.97
N SER A 372 8.47 20.10 -16.67
CA SER A 372 8.70 19.03 -15.70
C SER A 372 7.46 18.18 -15.49
N LEU A 373 6.26 18.76 -15.58
CA LEU A 373 5.01 18.00 -15.57
C LEU A 373 4.98 16.97 -16.70
N VAL A 374 5.39 17.35 -17.92
CA VAL A 374 5.46 16.40 -19.06
C VAL A 374 6.32 15.20 -18.71
N PHE A 375 7.50 15.38 -18.13
CA PHE A 375 8.36 14.26 -17.72
C PHE A 375 7.76 13.44 -16.58
N THR A 376 7.09 14.10 -15.64
CA THR A 376 6.55 13.47 -14.43
C THR A 376 5.37 12.54 -14.72
N VAL A 377 4.58 12.81 -15.75
CA VAL A 377 3.44 11.94 -16.12
C VAL A 377 3.84 10.75 -16.98
N ILE A 378 5.07 10.68 -17.52
CA ILE A 378 5.46 9.58 -18.41
C ILE A 378 5.43 8.22 -17.69
N PRO A 379 5.94 8.06 -16.45
CA PRO A 379 5.80 6.79 -15.70
C PRO A 379 4.35 6.35 -15.44
N GLU A 380 3.35 7.20 -15.67
CA GLU A 380 1.93 6.85 -15.50
C GLU A 380 1.43 5.85 -16.55
N THR A 381 2.09 5.75 -17.72
CA THR A 381 1.63 4.84 -18.78
C THR A 381 1.61 3.38 -18.32
N GLN A 382 2.54 2.98 -17.44
CA GLN A 382 2.56 1.67 -16.80
C GLN A 382 1.32 1.39 -15.94
N ALA A 383 0.89 2.37 -15.15
CA ALA A 383 -0.33 2.27 -14.35
C ALA A 383 -1.56 2.14 -15.24
N ILE A 384 -1.60 2.89 -16.35
CA ILE A 384 -2.67 2.83 -17.34
C ILE A 384 -2.71 1.45 -18.02
N TYR A 385 -1.57 0.84 -18.34
CA TYR A 385 -1.52 -0.53 -18.87
C TYR A 385 -2.06 -1.56 -17.88
N GLY A 386 -1.70 -1.44 -16.60
CA GLY A 386 -2.25 -2.29 -15.53
C GLY A 386 -3.77 -2.14 -15.40
N LEU A 387 -4.26 -0.90 -15.39
CA LEU A 387 -5.70 -0.60 -15.37
C LEU A 387 -6.43 -1.16 -16.61
N LEU A 388 -5.85 -0.97 -17.80
CA LEU A 388 -6.40 -1.49 -19.05
C LEU A 388 -6.54 -3.01 -19.00
N VAL A 389 -5.49 -3.74 -18.62
CA VAL A 389 -5.54 -5.20 -18.50
C VAL A 389 -6.54 -5.62 -17.43
N ALA A 390 -6.62 -4.93 -16.29
CA ALA A 390 -7.62 -5.22 -15.28
C ALA A 390 -9.06 -5.11 -15.83
N ILE A 391 -9.35 -4.06 -16.61
CA ILE A 391 -10.65 -3.86 -17.26
C ILE A 391 -10.91 -4.92 -18.33
N LEU A 392 -9.92 -5.23 -19.18
CA LEU A 392 -10.04 -6.26 -20.21
C LEU A 392 -10.32 -7.63 -19.59
N LEU A 393 -9.59 -7.99 -18.53
CA LEU A 393 -9.84 -9.22 -17.79
C LEU A 393 -11.27 -9.26 -17.27
N MET A 394 -11.75 -8.21 -16.59
CA MET A 394 -13.13 -8.18 -16.08
C MET A 394 -14.17 -8.21 -17.20
N ALA A 395 -13.91 -7.56 -18.34
CA ALA A 395 -14.84 -7.52 -19.47
C ALA A 395 -14.96 -8.89 -20.16
N PHE A 396 -13.82 -9.49 -20.50
CA PHE A 396 -13.79 -10.73 -21.30
C PHE A 396 -13.94 -12.01 -20.48
N THR A 397 -13.83 -11.94 -19.15
CA THR A 397 -14.20 -13.05 -18.25
C THR A 397 -15.68 -13.05 -17.90
N GLY A 398 -16.43 -12.03 -18.33
CA GLY A 398 -17.86 -11.90 -18.09
C GLY A 398 -18.22 -11.23 -16.76
N ILE A 399 -17.24 -10.78 -15.96
CA ILE A 399 -17.50 -10.07 -14.70
C ILE A 399 -18.34 -8.81 -14.96
N ILE A 400 -17.91 -7.96 -15.91
CA ILE A 400 -18.64 -6.71 -16.21
C ILE A 400 -19.95 -6.98 -16.95
N THR A 401 -20.00 -7.99 -17.82
CA THR A 401 -21.18 -8.27 -18.65
C THR A 401 -22.26 -9.07 -17.91
N GLY A 402 -21.91 -9.70 -16.78
CA GLY A 402 -22.78 -10.60 -16.03
C GLY A 402 -22.90 -12.01 -16.60
N ASP A 403 -22.25 -12.30 -17.74
CA ASP A 403 -22.29 -13.59 -18.42
C ASP A 403 -20.95 -14.32 -18.30
N VAL A 404 -20.74 -14.96 -17.15
CA VAL A 404 -19.49 -15.69 -16.84
C VAL A 404 -19.54 -17.09 -17.45
N THR A 405 -19.14 -17.21 -18.71
CA THR A 405 -19.10 -18.48 -19.46
C THR A 405 -17.75 -19.21 -19.38
N ILE A 406 -16.75 -18.60 -18.75
CA ILE A 406 -15.39 -19.13 -18.71
C ILE A 406 -15.20 -20.25 -17.67
N THR A 407 -14.27 -21.17 -17.96
CA THR A 407 -13.91 -22.25 -17.03
C THR A 407 -12.97 -21.75 -15.93
N ALA A 408 -12.93 -22.48 -14.80
CA ALA A 408 -11.99 -22.18 -13.70
C ALA A 408 -10.52 -22.21 -14.16
N ALA A 409 -10.17 -23.07 -15.13
CA ALA A 409 -8.83 -23.14 -15.70
C ALA A 409 -8.46 -21.86 -16.46
N VAL A 410 -9.39 -21.30 -17.23
CA VAL A 410 -9.21 -20.01 -17.92
C VAL A 410 -9.09 -18.87 -16.90
N GLY A 411 -9.95 -18.87 -15.86
CA GLY A 411 -9.86 -17.91 -14.77
C GLY A 411 -8.49 -17.95 -14.06
N PHE A 412 -7.97 -19.14 -13.76
CA PHE A 412 -6.65 -19.29 -13.15
C PHE A 412 -5.52 -18.85 -14.11
N ALA A 413 -5.58 -19.23 -15.39
CA ALA A 413 -4.58 -18.85 -16.38
C ALA A 413 -4.52 -17.32 -16.61
N SER A 414 -5.64 -16.62 -16.39
CA SER A 414 -5.70 -15.16 -16.47
C SER A 414 -4.78 -14.43 -15.48
N LEU A 415 -4.38 -15.08 -14.38
CA LEU A 415 -3.35 -14.57 -13.46
C LEU A 415 -2.04 -14.26 -14.19
N GLY A 416 -1.69 -15.06 -15.21
CA GLY A 416 -0.50 -14.83 -16.02
C GLY A 416 -0.52 -13.48 -16.71
N SER A 417 -1.68 -13.04 -17.21
CA SER A 417 -1.84 -11.72 -17.81
C SER A 417 -1.65 -10.60 -16.79
N GLY A 418 -2.26 -10.73 -15.61
CA GLY A 418 -2.12 -9.73 -14.55
C GLY A 418 -0.69 -9.60 -14.02
N ILE A 419 0.00 -10.73 -13.81
CA ILE A 419 1.41 -10.75 -13.38
C ILE A 419 2.31 -10.14 -14.45
N ALA A 420 2.11 -10.49 -15.73
CA ALA A 420 2.95 -10.01 -16.83
C ALA A 420 2.96 -8.47 -16.94
N VAL A 421 1.77 -7.85 -16.96
CA VAL A 421 1.67 -6.38 -17.03
C VAL A 421 2.06 -5.72 -15.71
N GLY A 422 1.65 -6.31 -14.57
CA GLY A 422 1.88 -5.75 -13.25
C GLY A 422 3.36 -5.66 -12.91
N LEU A 423 4.12 -6.74 -13.11
CA LEU A 423 5.57 -6.75 -12.88
C LEU A 423 6.33 -5.90 -13.90
N ALA A 424 5.89 -5.89 -15.17
CA ALA A 424 6.47 -5.00 -16.16
C ALA A 424 6.28 -3.51 -15.79
N GLY A 425 5.24 -3.19 -15.01
CA GLY A 425 5.02 -1.86 -14.43
C GLY A 425 6.18 -1.35 -13.57
N LEU A 426 6.99 -2.24 -12.98
CA LEU A 426 8.19 -1.85 -12.20
C LEU A 426 9.23 -1.11 -13.06
N SER A 427 9.21 -1.29 -14.38
CA SER A 427 10.07 -0.54 -15.32
C SER A 427 9.90 0.98 -15.23
N ALA A 428 8.74 1.45 -14.74
CA ALA A 428 8.46 2.86 -14.50
C ALA A 428 9.45 3.53 -13.53
N ILE A 429 10.11 2.77 -12.64
CA ILE A 429 11.16 3.32 -11.76
C ILE A 429 12.34 3.79 -12.62
N GLY A 430 12.78 2.98 -13.59
CA GLY A 430 13.81 3.35 -14.57
C GLY A 430 13.41 4.53 -15.43
N GLN A 431 12.14 4.55 -15.86
CA GLN A 431 11.54 5.66 -16.60
C GLN A 431 11.56 6.95 -15.78
N GLY A 432 11.21 6.90 -14.50
CA GLY A 432 11.26 8.02 -13.56
C GLY A 432 12.66 8.58 -13.34
N MET A 433 13.67 7.71 -13.19
CA MET A 433 15.08 8.13 -13.08
C MET A 433 15.58 8.82 -14.35
N THR A 434 15.18 8.30 -15.52
CA THR A 434 15.52 8.90 -16.82
C THR A 434 14.80 10.23 -17.01
N ALA A 435 13.53 10.31 -16.63
CA ALA A 435 12.73 11.52 -16.62
C ALA A 435 13.34 12.61 -15.72
N ALA A 436 13.77 12.26 -14.51
CA ALA A 436 14.48 13.16 -13.60
C ALA A 436 15.77 13.73 -14.23
N SER A 437 16.58 12.88 -14.86
CA SER A 437 17.78 13.31 -15.60
C SER A 437 17.42 14.20 -16.80
N GLY A 438 16.31 13.90 -17.47
CA GLY A 438 15.76 14.69 -18.57
C GLY A 438 15.29 16.08 -18.13
N ILE A 439 14.64 16.17 -16.97
CA ILE A 439 14.27 17.44 -16.33
C ILE A 439 15.51 18.27 -16.06
N ALA A 440 16.53 17.71 -15.38
CA ALA A 440 17.78 18.42 -15.09
C ALA A 440 18.48 18.92 -16.37
N SER A 441 18.53 18.07 -17.40
CA SER A 441 19.09 18.42 -18.71
C SER A 441 18.32 19.56 -19.39
N THR A 442 16.99 19.54 -19.29
CA THR A 442 16.09 20.56 -19.85
C THR A 442 16.20 21.88 -19.09
N THR A 443 16.39 21.83 -17.77
CA THR A 443 16.67 23.00 -16.94
C THR A 443 17.97 23.67 -17.35
N ALA A 444 19.02 22.87 -17.61
CA ALA A 444 20.31 23.38 -18.09
C ALA A 444 20.21 23.94 -19.51
N ARG A 445 19.53 23.24 -20.43
CA ARG A 445 19.39 23.60 -21.84
C ARG A 445 17.99 23.23 -22.34
N ALA A 446 17.15 24.22 -22.60
CA ALA A 446 15.76 24.00 -23.02
C ALA A 446 15.63 23.13 -24.30
N GLU A 447 16.59 23.24 -25.22
CA GLU A 447 16.66 22.46 -26.47
C GLU A 447 16.97 20.97 -26.25
N ALA A 448 17.38 20.57 -25.05
CA ALA A 448 17.61 19.17 -24.71
C ALA A 448 16.30 18.38 -24.53
N MET A 449 15.17 19.06 -24.26
CA MET A 449 13.90 18.43 -23.90
C MET A 449 13.48 17.32 -24.86
N GLY A 450 13.48 17.58 -26.17
CA GLY A 450 13.06 16.59 -27.17
C GLY A 450 13.93 15.33 -27.13
N ARG A 451 15.25 15.47 -26.99
CA ARG A 451 16.17 14.33 -26.88
C ARG A 451 16.00 13.58 -25.57
N SER A 452 15.80 14.31 -24.47
CA SER A 452 15.55 13.72 -23.15
C SER A 452 14.24 12.93 -23.09
N LEU A 453 13.21 13.37 -23.79
CA LEU A 453 11.94 12.63 -23.91
C LEU A 453 12.16 11.28 -24.61
N ILE A 454 12.94 11.24 -25.68
CA ILE A 454 13.26 9.99 -26.39
C ILE A 454 13.91 8.98 -25.43
N PHE A 455 14.93 9.39 -24.68
CA PHE A 455 15.57 8.50 -23.70
C PHE A 455 14.59 8.00 -22.64
N THR A 456 13.69 8.86 -22.18
CA THR A 456 12.70 8.50 -21.15
C THR A 456 11.73 7.43 -21.67
N VAL A 457 11.25 7.58 -22.91
CA VAL A 457 10.31 6.64 -23.53
C VAL A 457 10.96 5.29 -23.88
N MET A 458 12.29 5.20 -24.01
CA MET A 458 12.96 3.91 -24.28
C MET A 458 12.68 2.86 -23.20
N ALA A 459 12.54 3.29 -21.94
CA ALA A 459 12.19 2.41 -20.81
C ALA A 459 10.78 1.79 -20.95
N GLU A 460 9.90 2.43 -21.72
CA GLU A 460 8.52 1.99 -21.96
C GLU A 460 8.45 0.69 -22.74
N THR A 461 9.48 0.36 -23.53
CA THR A 461 9.57 -0.88 -24.30
C THR A 461 9.28 -2.13 -23.45
N PHE A 462 9.80 -2.16 -22.21
CA PHE A 462 9.59 -3.29 -21.31
C PHE A 462 8.16 -3.36 -20.76
N ALA A 463 7.53 -2.21 -20.52
CA ALA A 463 6.12 -2.14 -20.16
C ALA A 463 5.23 -2.63 -21.31
N ILE A 464 5.55 -2.24 -22.54
CA ILE A 464 4.86 -2.70 -23.76
C ILE A 464 5.02 -4.21 -23.94
N PHE A 465 6.19 -4.79 -23.66
CA PHE A 465 6.36 -6.25 -23.67
C PHE A 465 5.47 -6.95 -22.64
N GLY A 466 5.36 -6.41 -21.43
CA GLY A 466 4.43 -6.92 -20.41
C GLY A 466 2.98 -6.87 -20.86
N LEU A 467 2.54 -5.73 -21.43
CA LEU A 467 1.21 -5.56 -21.99
C LEU A 467 0.94 -6.54 -23.15
N LEU A 468 1.90 -6.67 -24.08
CA LEU A 468 1.81 -7.59 -25.21
C LEU A 468 1.64 -9.03 -24.73
N ILE A 469 2.49 -9.48 -23.79
CA ILE A 469 2.38 -10.83 -23.23
C ILE A 469 1.05 -11.01 -22.51
N ALA A 470 0.58 -10.01 -21.76
CA ALA A 470 -0.73 -10.08 -21.12
C ALA A 470 -1.86 -10.29 -22.13
N ILE A 471 -1.85 -9.56 -23.25
CA ILE A 471 -2.83 -9.69 -24.35
C ILE A 471 -2.70 -11.04 -25.05
N LEU A 472 -1.48 -11.51 -25.34
CA LEU A 472 -1.25 -12.80 -25.97
C LEU A 472 -1.70 -13.97 -25.08
N ILE A 473 -1.52 -13.87 -23.76
CA ILE A 473 -2.07 -14.84 -22.81
C ILE A 473 -3.59 -14.84 -22.90
N MET A 474 -4.24 -13.67 -22.84
CA MET A 474 -5.71 -13.57 -22.96
C MET A 474 -6.23 -14.18 -24.26
N PHE A 475 -5.53 -13.95 -25.39
CA PHE A 475 -5.85 -14.56 -26.67
C PHE A 475 -5.64 -16.08 -26.66
N GLY A 476 -4.50 -16.55 -26.15
CA GLY A 476 -4.13 -17.96 -26.11
C GLY A 476 -5.03 -18.82 -25.22
N ILE A 477 -5.62 -18.23 -24.18
CA ILE A 477 -6.60 -18.91 -23.32
C ILE A 477 -8.05 -18.72 -23.80
N GLY A 478 -8.25 -18.05 -24.94
CA GLY A 478 -9.55 -17.94 -25.61
C GLY A 478 -10.49 -16.86 -25.08
N LEU A 479 -10.04 -15.92 -24.24
CA LEU A 479 -10.91 -14.89 -23.65
C LEU A 479 -11.59 -13.98 -24.69
N PHE A 480 -10.94 -13.72 -25.82
CA PHE A 480 -11.49 -12.83 -26.87
C PHE A 480 -12.42 -13.53 -27.85
N ASN A 481 -12.47 -14.87 -27.86
CA ASN A 481 -13.17 -15.60 -28.92
C ASN A 481 -14.65 -15.81 -28.62
N GLY A 482 -15.11 -15.50 -27.40
CA GLY A 482 -16.41 -15.95 -26.91
C GLY A 482 -16.38 -17.47 -26.75
N GLY A 483 -16.48 -17.97 -25.52
CA GLY A 483 -16.47 -19.42 -25.24
C GLY A 483 -17.49 -20.19 -26.06
#